data_AF-A0A109W6H5-F1
#
_entry.id   AF-A0A109W6H5-F1
#
_cell.length_a   1.000
_cell.length_b   1.000
_cell.length_c   1.000
_cell.angle_alpha   90.00
_cell.angle_beta   90.00
_cell.angle_gamma   90.00
#
_symmetry.space_group_name_H-M   'P 1'
#
loop_
_entity.id
_entity.type
_entity.pdbx_description
1 polymer ?
#
loop_
_entity_poly.entity_id
_entity_poly.type
_entity_poly.pdbx_seq_one_letter_code
_entity_poly.pdbx_strand_id
1 'polypeptide(L)'
;MPARPPRVKLKSELGFPVTLPEGEEYLELSGRGGGILVTWPGPLPDLCLRHLAGAGRVFLLHAPELDAQMPASWHAAVPDSWEVVSPEKASGLMAGGRVLHYTPASRIFPSLFAPLLARRQPFPAREPLPEIWLPSAPSALVVPELLRAARQLGFCPRILPPEMSSGRMRELLRDGPPRLFLSVNFHGLDAYGEIQALLEAAGAPLAVWCVDNPFHLLTRQKNRLWQRAELFVTDSWFMEPLAALGARAHHLPLATDPEFFAARGPCPEGDGICFVGRTGFPQRDRFFAACSVPESLLREAEALPGRLAHFGWWRDRWADRPLWPGNSVRSIGFGAERSSVGWRERCLRHLAAQVDLTIVGDAAWKDRVPSARLKKPVDYYAGLADEYRRAPFSLNLTSLLLPHGLTQRHFDMWACGGFLLTDATPGLTLFPPELVREVSFEEPEQAVSLLRRFAGNPRLKEDVRTAWREHILAGHTYVRRLERILEVTAKAAAMPR
;
A
#
# COMPACT_ATOMS: atom_id res chain seq x y z
N MET A 1 -39.38 -15.61 -28.60
CA MET A 1 -38.16 -14.79 -28.81
C MET A 1 -37.03 -15.73 -29.20
N PRO A 2 -36.30 -15.51 -30.30
CA PRO A 2 -35.12 -16.32 -30.59
C PRO A 2 -34.12 -16.17 -29.44
N ALA A 3 -33.51 -17.28 -29.02
CA ALA A 3 -32.49 -17.29 -27.98
C ALA A 3 -31.36 -16.34 -28.42
N ARG A 4 -31.02 -15.35 -27.57
CA ARG A 4 -29.85 -14.51 -27.82
C ARG A 4 -28.63 -15.42 -27.99
N PRO A 5 -27.78 -15.21 -29.01
CA PRO A 5 -26.58 -16.02 -29.19
C PRO A 5 -25.74 -16.00 -27.91
N PRO A 6 -25.09 -17.12 -27.55
CA PRO A 6 -24.27 -17.21 -26.35
C PRO A 6 -23.07 -16.26 -26.50
N ARG A 7 -23.01 -15.23 -25.65
CA ARG A 7 -21.88 -14.29 -25.59
C ARG A 7 -20.60 -15.02 -25.21
N VAL A 8 -19.50 -14.68 -25.86
CA VAL A 8 -18.18 -15.25 -25.57
C VAL A 8 -17.77 -14.92 -24.12
N LYS A 9 -17.27 -15.93 -23.41
CA LYS A 9 -16.75 -15.81 -22.03
C LYS A 9 -15.30 -16.27 -21.99
N LEU A 10 -14.49 -15.57 -21.21
CA LEU A 10 -13.10 -15.90 -20.96
C LEU A 10 -12.70 -15.58 -19.52
N LYS A 11 -11.48 -15.90 -19.14
CA LYS A 11 -10.85 -15.49 -17.88
C LYS A 11 -10.00 -14.25 -18.11
N SER A 12 -10.12 -13.27 -17.22
CA SER A 12 -9.20 -12.13 -17.15
C SER A 12 -7.78 -12.58 -16.77
N GLU A 13 -6.79 -11.69 -16.85
CA GLU A 13 -5.41 -11.98 -16.44
C GLU A 13 -5.26 -12.40 -14.96
N LEU A 14 -6.30 -12.13 -14.16
CA LEU A 14 -6.40 -12.50 -12.75
C LEU A 14 -7.25 -13.76 -12.53
N GLY A 15 -7.68 -14.43 -13.60
CA GLY A 15 -8.44 -15.68 -13.55
C GLY A 15 -9.96 -15.51 -13.33
N PHE A 16 -10.48 -14.28 -13.27
CA PHE A 16 -11.91 -14.04 -13.06
C PHE A 16 -12.70 -14.20 -14.37
N PRO A 17 -13.88 -14.85 -14.37
CA PRO A 17 -14.69 -14.97 -15.56
C PRO A 17 -15.25 -13.62 -16.00
N VAL A 18 -15.13 -13.31 -17.29
CA VAL A 18 -15.62 -12.09 -17.94
C VAL A 18 -16.45 -12.49 -19.16
N THR A 19 -17.60 -11.84 -19.33
CA THR A 19 -18.41 -11.93 -20.57
C THR A 19 -18.03 -10.76 -21.46
N LEU A 20 -17.68 -11.04 -22.72
CA LEU A 20 -17.28 -10.01 -23.66
C LEU A 20 -18.49 -9.26 -24.21
N PRO A 21 -18.52 -7.92 -24.12
CA PRO A 21 -19.52 -7.15 -24.83
C PRO A 21 -19.25 -7.12 -26.34
N GLU A 22 -20.30 -7.14 -27.13
CA GLU A 22 -20.26 -7.09 -28.60
C GLU A 22 -20.78 -5.74 -29.07
N GLY A 23 -20.17 -5.16 -30.10
CA GLY A 23 -20.61 -3.88 -30.68
C GLY A 23 -19.45 -3.03 -31.21
N GLU A 24 -19.74 -2.21 -32.23
CA GLU A 24 -18.76 -1.25 -32.80
C GLU A 24 -18.42 -0.14 -31.79
N GLU A 25 -19.30 0.16 -30.83
CA GLU A 25 -19.08 1.15 -29.78
C GLU A 25 -17.91 0.81 -28.84
N TYR A 26 -17.44 -0.44 -28.84
CA TYR A 26 -16.28 -0.87 -28.07
C TYR A 26 -14.97 -0.76 -28.83
N LEU A 27 -15.00 -0.43 -30.13
CA LEU A 27 -13.83 -0.26 -30.99
C LEU A 27 -13.45 1.22 -31.07
N GLU A 28 -12.23 1.54 -30.64
CA GLU A 28 -11.65 2.86 -30.77
C GLU A 28 -10.62 2.87 -31.90
N LEU A 29 -10.94 3.54 -33.01
CA LEU A 29 -9.99 3.84 -34.08
C LEU A 29 -9.31 5.16 -33.82
N SER A 30 -7.99 5.19 -34.02
CA SER A 30 -7.22 6.35 -33.69
C SER A 30 -5.90 6.44 -34.47
N GLY A 31 -5.26 7.61 -34.48
CA GLY A 31 -4.01 7.83 -35.24
C GLY A 31 -4.25 8.11 -36.73
N ARG A 32 -3.16 8.20 -37.51
CA ARG A 32 -3.16 8.47 -38.96
C ARG A 32 -2.09 7.60 -39.63
N GLY A 33 -2.18 7.36 -40.94
CA GLY A 33 -1.17 6.58 -41.69
C GLY A 33 -1.75 5.43 -42.52
N GLY A 34 -0.94 4.85 -43.41
CA GLY A 34 -1.38 3.83 -44.38
C GLY A 34 -1.61 2.43 -43.79
N GLY A 35 -0.79 2.01 -42.82
CA GLY A 35 -0.95 0.76 -42.08
C GLY A 35 -1.80 0.92 -40.82
N ILE A 36 -2.36 -0.18 -40.32
CA ILE A 36 -3.18 -0.21 -39.10
C ILE A 36 -2.80 -1.38 -38.19
N LEU A 37 -2.64 -1.10 -36.91
CA LEU A 37 -2.46 -2.10 -35.86
C LEU A 37 -3.80 -2.33 -35.16
N VAL A 38 -4.31 -3.55 -35.26
CA VAL A 38 -5.41 -4.07 -34.45
C VAL A 38 -4.80 -4.67 -33.18
N THR A 39 -5.02 -4.01 -32.05
CA THR A 39 -4.50 -4.50 -30.76
C THR A 39 -5.30 -5.70 -30.25
N TRP A 40 -6.60 -5.70 -30.47
CA TRP A 40 -7.44 -6.88 -30.33
C TRP A 40 -8.78 -6.63 -31.05
N PRO A 41 -9.30 -7.58 -31.85
CA PRO A 41 -10.46 -7.33 -32.71
C PRO A 41 -11.82 -7.46 -32.02
N GLY A 42 -11.86 -7.75 -30.72
CA GLY A 42 -13.13 -8.01 -30.03
C GLY A 42 -13.60 -9.46 -30.20
N PRO A 43 -14.77 -9.82 -29.61
CA PRO A 43 -15.39 -11.13 -29.80
C PRO A 43 -15.89 -11.38 -31.23
N LEU A 44 -16.04 -10.33 -32.04
CA LEU A 44 -16.56 -10.39 -33.41
C LEU A 44 -15.60 -9.68 -34.39
N PRO A 45 -14.58 -10.39 -34.93
CA PRO A 45 -13.60 -9.80 -35.83
C PRO A 45 -14.18 -9.09 -37.06
N ASP A 46 -15.34 -9.55 -37.54
CA ASP A 46 -16.05 -8.95 -38.69
C ASP A 46 -16.42 -7.47 -38.47
N LEU A 47 -16.68 -7.07 -37.22
CA LEU A 47 -16.96 -5.66 -36.90
C LEU A 47 -15.72 -4.79 -37.12
N CYS A 48 -14.52 -5.34 -36.88
CA CYS A 48 -13.29 -4.61 -37.13
C CYS A 48 -13.07 -4.33 -38.61
N LEU A 49 -13.43 -5.26 -39.51
CA LEU A 49 -13.16 -5.15 -40.96
C LEU A 49 -13.65 -3.83 -41.56
N ARG A 50 -14.79 -3.31 -41.07
CA ARG A 50 -15.37 -2.03 -41.51
C ARG A 50 -14.47 -0.83 -41.22
N HIS A 51 -13.72 -0.87 -40.13
CA HIS A 51 -12.76 0.18 -39.74
C HIS A 51 -11.41 0.07 -40.47
N LEU A 52 -11.16 -1.05 -41.16
CA LEU A 52 -9.89 -1.33 -41.86
C LEU A 52 -9.95 -0.97 -43.35
N ALA A 53 -11.09 -0.46 -43.84
CA ALA A 53 -11.24 -0.05 -45.23
C ALA A 53 -10.14 0.94 -45.66
N GLY A 54 -9.48 0.65 -46.78
CA GLY A 54 -8.37 1.46 -47.30
C GLY A 54 -7.06 1.35 -46.50
N ALA A 55 -6.91 0.37 -45.61
CA ALA A 55 -5.61 0.04 -45.02
C ALA A 55 -4.74 -0.76 -45.99
N GLY A 56 -3.50 -0.30 -46.21
CA GLY A 56 -2.56 -1.01 -47.08
C GLY A 56 -1.99 -2.27 -46.43
N ARG A 57 -1.77 -2.25 -45.11
CA ARG A 57 -1.32 -3.40 -44.31
C ARG A 57 -2.04 -3.39 -42.96
N VAL A 58 -2.47 -4.56 -42.52
CA VAL A 58 -3.10 -4.78 -41.21
C VAL A 58 -2.16 -5.64 -40.37
N PHE A 59 -1.85 -5.16 -39.17
CA PHE A 59 -1.10 -5.91 -38.17
C PHE A 59 -2.04 -6.31 -37.04
N LEU A 60 -1.91 -7.53 -36.52
CA LEU A 60 -2.65 -8.01 -35.36
C LEU A 60 -1.67 -8.23 -34.21
N LEU A 61 -1.89 -7.59 -33.07
CA LEU A 61 -1.12 -7.89 -31.87
C LEU A 61 -1.38 -9.34 -31.46
N HIS A 62 -0.31 -10.11 -31.30
CA HIS A 62 -0.38 -11.44 -30.72
C HIS A 62 -0.60 -11.34 -29.20
N ALA A 63 -1.70 -11.92 -28.71
CA ALA A 63 -2.04 -11.94 -27.29
C ALA A 63 -2.34 -13.40 -26.85
N PRO A 64 -1.32 -14.26 -26.72
CA PRO A 64 -1.51 -15.71 -26.63
C PRO A 64 -2.47 -16.17 -25.52
N GLU A 65 -2.42 -15.58 -24.33
CA GLU A 65 -3.33 -15.91 -23.22
C GLU A 65 -4.80 -15.56 -23.52
N LEU A 66 -5.03 -14.50 -24.29
CA LEU A 66 -6.35 -14.04 -24.69
C LEU A 66 -6.84 -14.84 -25.90
N ASP A 67 -5.99 -14.99 -26.91
CA ASP A 67 -6.28 -15.68 -28.17
C ASP A 67 -6.61 -17.16 -27.93
N ALA A 68 -5.88 -17.84 -27.04
CA ALA A 68 -6.10 -19.27 -26.74
C ALA A 68 -7.45 -19.58 -26.08
N GLN A 69 -8.16 -18.57 -25.57
CA GLN A 69 -9.48 -18.72 -24.95
C GLN A 69 -10.63 -18.52 -25.95
N MET A 70 -10.33 -18.15 -27.20
CA MET A 70 -11.32 -17.87 -28.21
C MET A 70 -11.79 -19.14 -28.94
N PRO A 71 -13.06 -19.21 -29.37
CA PRO A 71 -13.56 -20.37 -30.10
C PRO A 71 -12.94 -20.47 -31.50
N ALA A 72 -12.93 -21.66 -32.10
CA ALA A 72 -12.41 -21.87 -33.46
C ALA A 72 -13.08 -20.95 -34.51
N SER A 73 -14.36 -20.62 -34.33
CA SER A 73 -15.08 -19.68 -35.19
C SER A 73 -14.51 -18.26 -35.14
N TRP A 74 -13.93 -17.83 -34.02
CA TRP A 74 -13.25 -16.54 -33.91
C TRP A 74 -11.95 -16.55 -34.72
N HIS A 75 -11.16 -17.62 -34.61
CA HIS A 75 -9.92 -17.76 -35.39
C HIS A 75 -10.20 -17.78 -36.89
N ALA A 76 -11.25 -18.48 -37.32
CA ALA A 76 -11.66 -18.52 -38.73
C ALA A 76 -12.16 -17.16 -39.27
N ALA A 77 -12.61 -16.26 -38.38
CA ALA A 77 -13.07 -14.92 -38.76
C ALA A 77 -11.92 -13.89 -38.83
N VAL A 78 -10.73 -14.21 -38.32
CA VAL A 78 -9.54 -13.36 -38.47
C VAL A 78 -8.91 -13.62 -39.84
N PRO A 79 -8.80 -12.62 -40.73
CA PRO A 79 -8.24 -12.85 -42.07
C PRO A 79 -6.77 -13.25 -42.05
N ASP A 80 -6.39 -14.26 -42.85
CA ASP A 80 -5.00 -14.71 -43.03
C ASP A 80 -4.06 -13.61 -43.58
N SER A 81 -4.63 -12.55 -44.16
CA SER A 81 -3.89 -11.40 -44.67
C SER A 81 -3.39 -10.46 -43.56
N TRP A 82 -3.84 -10.63 -42.31
CA TRP A 82 -3.38 -9.83 -41.18
C TRP A 82 -2.05 -10.37 -40.66
N GLU A 83 -1.05 -9.50 -40.59
CA GLU A 83 0.27 -9.87 -40.09
C GLU A 83 0.28 -9.88 -38.56
N VAL A 84 0.41 -11.06 -37.97
CA VAL A 84 0.53 -11.21 -36.51
C VAL A 84 1.90 -10.69 -36.05
N VAL A 85 1.90 -9.82 -35.04
CA VAL A 85 3.11 -9.16 -34.53
C VAL A 85 3.24 -9.32 -33.01
N SER A 86 4.48 -9.40 -32.52
CA SER A 86 4.77 -9.44 -31.08
C SER A 86 4.45 -8.09 -30.41
N PRO A 87 4.28 -8.05 -29.07
CA PRO A 87 4.11 -6.81 -28.31
C PRO A 87 5.21 -5.77 -28.57
N GLU A 88 6.47 -6.21 -28.74
CA GLU A 88 7.62 -5.33 -29.01
C GLU A 88 7.46 -4.64 -30.37
N LYS A 89 7.13 -5.42 -31.41
CA LYS A 89 6.89 -4.89 -32.75
C LYS A 89 5.64 -4.03 -32.80
N ALA A 90 4.57 -4.44 -32.12
CA ALA A 90 3.34 -3.65 -31.98
C ALA A 90 3.63 -2.28 -31.34
N SER A 91 4.46 -2.23 -30.29
CA SER A 91 4.88 -0.98 -29.65
C SER A 91 5.56 -0.01 -30.62
N GLY A 92 6.39 -0.50 -31.55
CA GLY A 92 7.01 0.33 -32.59
C GLY A 92 6.01 0.83 -33.63
N LEU A 93 5.02 0.01 -34.00
CA LEU A 93 3.97 0.35 -34.96
C LEU A 93 2.95 1.37 -34.41
N MET A 94 2.75 1.41 -33.09
CA MET A 94 1.83 2.37 -32.47
C MET A 94 2.29 3.82 -32.60
N ALA A 95 3.61 4.07 -32.65
CA ALA A 95 4.17 5.40 -32.76
C ALA A 95 3.89 5.97 -34.17
N GLY A 96 2.84 6.78 -34.29
CA GLY A 96 2.50 7.47 -35.54
C GLY A 96 1.69 6.66 -36.56
N GLY A 97 1.21 5.46 -36.19
CA GLY A 97 0.33 4.62 -37.01
C GLY A 97 -1.16 4.73 -36.65
N ARG A 98 -2.04 4.15 -37.48
CA ARG A 98 -3.44 3.91 -37.10
C ARG A 98 -3.50 2.75 -36.11
N VAL A 99 -4.27 2.89 -35.04
CA VAL A 99 -4.50 1.84 -34.04
C VAL A 99 -6.00 1.66 -33.86
N LEU A 100 -6.47 0.42 -34.03
CA LEU A 100 -7.81 -0.01 -33.67
C LEU A 100 -7.73 -0.82 -32.38
N HIS A 101 -8.46 -0.38 -31.35
CA HIS A 101 -8.44 -1.02 -30.04
C HIS A 101 -9.83 -1.37 -29.56
N TYR A 102 -10.04 -2.63 -29.20
CA TYR A 102 -11.21 -3.06 -28.45
C TYR A 102 -11.05 -2.69 -26.98
N THR A 103 -11.69 -1.60 -26.58
CA THR A 103 -11.50 -0.94 -25.28
C THR A 103 -11.73 -1.84 -24.05
N PRO A 104 -12.66 -2.82 -24.04
CA PRO A 104 -12.81 -3.72 -22.89
C PRO A 104 -11.57 -4.59 -22.63
N ALA A 105 -10.74 -4.88 -23.64
CA ALA A 105 -9.53 -5.69 -23.46
C ALA A 105 -8.56 -5.06 -22.44
N SER A 106 -8.51 -3.72 -22.36
CA SER A 106 -7.69 -2.99 -21.38
C SER A 106 -8.05 -3.27 -19.92
N ARG A 107 -9.28 -3.72 -19.63
CA ARG A 107 -9.69 -4.13 -18.27
C ARG A 107 -9.60 -5.63 -18.02
N ILE A 108 -9.45 -6.42 -19.08
CA ILE A 108 -9.39 -7.88 -19.03
C ILE A 108 -7.93 -8.35 -18.91
N PHE A 109 -7.04 -7.75 -19.71
CA PHE A 109 -5.59 -7.97 -19.68
C PHE A 109 -4.82 -6.63 -19.56
N PRO A 110 -5.07 -5.84 -18.49
CA PRO A 110 -4.42 -4.55 -18.30
C PRO A 110 -2.89 -4.59 -18.39
N SER A 111 -2.25 -5.68 -17.93
CA SER A 111 -0.80 -5.79 -17.92
C SER A 111 -0.19 -5.93 -19.31
N LEU A 112 -0.98 -6.38 -20.30
CA LEU A 112 -0.61 -6.37 -21.71
C LEU A 112 -0.91 -5.00 -22.34
N PHE A 113 -2.13 -4.50 -22.18
CA PHE A 113 -2.60 -3.35 -22.95
C PHE A 113 -2.16 -2.00 -22.39
N ALA A 114 -2.09 -1.80 -21.08
CA ALA A 114 -1.73 -0.50 -20.51
C ALA A 114 -0.31 -0.05 -20.93
N PRO A 115 0.75 -0.89 -20.85
CA PRO A 115 2.09 -0.51 -21.33
C PRO A 115 2.13 -0.21 -22.83
N LEU A 116 1.41 -0.99 -23.63
CA LEU A 116 1.33 -0.78 -25.08
C LEU A 116 0.66 0.56 -25.41
N LEU A 117 -0.52 0.81 -24.86
CA LEU A 117 -1.28 2.04 -25.09
C LEU A 117 -0.58 3.28 -24.53
N ALA A 118 0.18 3.16 -23.44
CA ALA A 118 1.00 4.24 -22.91
C ALA A 118 2.06 4.74 -23.90
N ARG A 119 2.55 3.88 -24.80
CA ARG A 119 3.57 4.22 -25.81
C ARG A 119 3.01 4.74 -27.13
N ARG A 120 1.69 4.73 -27.29
CA ARG A 120 1.01 5.24 -28.50
C ARG A 120 1.36 6.69 -28.81
N GLN A 121 1.50 7.51 -27.77
CA GLN A 121 2.03 8.87 -27.87
C GLN A 121 3.35 8.90 -27.10
N PRO A 122 4.51 8.87 -27.79
CA PRO A 122 5.80 8.88 -27.12
C PRO A 122 5.97 10.19 -26.35
N PHE A 123 6.60 10.12 -25.19
CA PHE A 123 7.01 11.29 -24.43
C PHE A 123 8.27 11.90 -25.06
N PRO A 124 8.43 13.24 -25.04
CA PRO A 124 9.67 13.86 -25.47
C PRO A 124 10.81 13.40 -24.56
N ALA A 125 11.98 13.12 -25.13
CA ALA A 125 13.18 12.88 -24.35
C ALA A 125 13.55 14.16 -23.60
N ARG A 126 13.38 14.14 -22.28
CA ARG A 126 13.66 15.26 -21.38
C ARG A 126 14.40 14.77 -20.14
N GLU A 127 15.26 15.63 -19.61
CA GLU A 127 15.89 15.38 -18.32
C GLU A 127 14.82 15.27 -17.21
N PRO A 128 15.03 14.41 -16.21
CA PRO A 128 14.11 14.33 -15.07
C PRO A 128 14.00 15.67 -14.34
N LEU A 129 12.77 16.05 -14.00
CA LEU A 129 12.50 17.21 -13.17
C LEU A 129 13.11 16.98 -11.77
N PRO A 130 13.60 18.02 -11.06
CA PRO A 130 14.08 17.92 -9.69
C PRO A 130 12.92 17.71 -8.67
N GLU A 131 11.77 17.25 -9.16
CA GLU A 131 10.53 17.12 -8.40
C GLU A 131 10.34 15.71 -7.86
N ILE A 132 9.81 15.62 -6.64
CA ILE A 132 9.25 14.38 -6.07
C ILE A 132 7.74 14.52 -6.08
N TRP A 133 7.06 13.70 -6.87
CA TRP A 133 5.61 13.71 -6.99
C TRP A 133 4.97 12.82 -5.93
N LEU A 134 4.04 13.39 -5.16
CA LEU A 134 3.36 12.77 -4.04
C LEU A 134 1.84 12.89 -4.24
N PRO A 135 1.17 11.87 -4.79
CA PRO A 135 -0.28 11.86 -4.92
C PRO A 135 -0.93 11.61 -3.56
N SER A 136 -1.49 12.64 -2.95
CA SER A 136 -2.15 12.53 -1.65
C SER A 136 -2.91 13.82 -1.28
N ALA A 137 -3.66 13.76 -0.18
CA ALA A 137 -4.09 14.98 0.51
C ALA A 137 -2.90 15.60 1.28
N PRO A 138 -2.75 16.94 1.30
CA PRO A 138 -1.61 17.59 1.96
C PRO A 138 -1.46 17.28 3.46
N SER A 139 -2.58 17.02 4.16
CA SER A 139 -2.62 16.70 5.58
C SER A 139 -2.68 15.21 5.89
N ALA A 140 -2.55 14.34 4.88
CA ALA A 140 -2.48 12.90 5.14
C ALA A 140 -1.25 12.56 6.00
N LEU A 141 -1.35 11.54 6.84
CA LEU A 141 -0.21 11.05 7.62
C LEU A 141 0.98 10.73 6.70
N VAL A 142 2.20 10.98 7.19
CA VAL A 142 3.47 10.76 6.46
C VAL A 142 3.75 11.80 5.36
N VAL A 143 2.73 12.47 4.82
CA VAL A 143 2.90 13.39 3.69
C VAL A 143 3.65 14.67 4.10
N PRO A 144 3.23 15.47 5.10
CA PRO A 144 3.98 16.62 5.58
C PRO A 144 5.46 16.33 5.85
N GLU A 145 5.74 15.18 6.46
CA GLU A 145 7.08 14.72 6.81
C GLU A 145 7.91 14.40 5.55
N LEU A 146 7.31 13.73 4.55
CA LEU A 146 7.95 13.49 3.26
C LEU A 146 8.19 14.77 2.47
N LEU A 147 7.26 15.74 2.51
CA LEU A 147 7.45 17.05 1.87
C LEU A 147 8.63 17.79 2.50
N ARG A 148 8.75 17.76 3.83
CA ARG A 148 9.88 18.35 4.54
C ARG A 148 11.19 17.63 4.22
N ALA A 149 11.20 16.31 4.28
CA ALA A 149 12.36 15.49 3.96
C ALA A 149 12.85 15.73 2.53
N ALA A 150 11.93 15.83 1.55
CA ALA A 150 12.27 16.14 0.16
C ALA A 150 12.97 17.49 0.03
N ARG A 151 12.47 18.54 0.71
CA ARG A 151 13.10 19.87 0.70
C ARG A 151 14.48 19.86 1.36
N GLN A 152 14.64 19.13 2.47
CA GLN A 152 15.94 19.01 3.15
C GLN A 152 16.97 18.27 2.28
N LEU A 153 16.54 17.35 1.43
CA LEU A 153 17.37 16.67 0.44
C LEU A 153 17.59 17.48 -0.86
N GLY A 154 17.06 18.71 -0.94
CA GLY A 154 17.24 19.59 -2.09
C GLY A 154 16.29 19.34 -3.27
N PHE A 155 15.21 18.57 -3.07
CA PHE A 155 14.19 18.34 -4.09
C PHE A 155 12.99 19.28 -3.93
N CYS A 156 12.25 19.47 -5.03
CA CYS A 156 11.00 20.23 -5.05
C CYS A 156 9.81 19.27 -4.92
N PRO A 157 9.23 19.05 -3.72
CA PRO A 157 8.08 18.17 -3.61
C PRO A 157 6.84 18.80 -4.25
N ARG A 158 6.10 17.99 -5.01
CA ARG A 158 4.84 18.37 -5.66
C ARG A 158 3.73 17.43 -5.22
N ILE A 159 2.70 18.00 -4.60
CA ILE A 159 1.49 17.25 -4.26
C ILE A 159 0.63 17.12 -5.50
N LEU A 160 0.18 15.91 -5.78
CA LEU A 160 -0.83 15.62 -6.81
C LEU A 160 -2.14 15.17 -6.13
N PRO A 161 -3.29 15.32 -6.80
CA PRO A 161 -4.52 14.67 -6.36
C PRO A 161 -4.33 13.16 -6.14
N PRO A 162 -4.97 12.56 -5.12
CA PRO A 162 -4.84 11.13 -4.82
C PRO A 162 -5.43 10.23 -5.93
N GLU A 163 -6.34 10.78 -6.75
CA GLU A 163 -6.90 10.14 -7.93
C GLU A 163 -6.81 11.11 -9.11
N MET A 164 -6.41 10.61 -10.28
CA MET A 164 -6.22 11.42 -11.48
C MET A 164 -6.47 10.58 -12.73
N SER A 165 -6.96 11.21 -13.80
CA SER A 165 -7.10 10.56 -15.10
C SER A 165 -5.76 10.34 -15.79
N SER A 166 -5.68 9.30 -16.62
CA SER A 166 -4.52 9.02 -17.47
C SER A 166 -4.20 10.17 -18.45
N GLY A 167 -5.22 10.88 -18.94
CA GLY A 167 -5.05 12.10 -19.73
C GLY A 167 -4.29 13.20 -19.00
N ARG A 168 -4.69 13.50 -17.75
CA ARG A 168 -4.03 14.54 -16.95
C ARG A 168 -2.61 14.13 -16.53
N MET A 169 -2.40 12.86 -16.18
CA MET A 169 -1.05 12.35 -15.91
C MET A 169 -0.13 12.49 -17.12
N ARG A 170 -0.64 12.15 -18.31
CA ARG A 170 0.11 12.32 -19.56
C ARG A 170 0.48 13.78 -19.82
N GLU A 171 -0.42 14.73 -19.56
CA GLU A 171 -0.09 16.16 -19.68
C GLU A 171 1.07 16.57 -18.78
N LEU A 172 1.06 16.14 -17.51
CA LEU A 172 2.14 16.44 -16.56
C LEU A 172 3.49 15.87 -17.03
N LEU A 173 3.49 14.64 -17.54
CA LEU A 173 4.68 13.96 -18.02
C LEU A 173 5.25 14.54 -19.33
N ARG A 174 4.53 15.42 -20.04
CA ARG A 174 5.07 16.12 -21.22
C ARG A 174 6.19 17.08 -20.85
N ASP A 175 6.17 17.61 -19.63
CA ASP A 175 7.20 18.55 -19.16
C ASP A 175 8.51 17.84 -18.79
N GLY A 176 8.44 16.55 -18.51
CA GLY A 176 9.54 15.66 -18.13
C GLY A 176 9.09 14.67 -17.04
N PRO A 177 9.78 13.53 -16.88
CA PRO A 177 9.50 12.62 -15.77
C PRO A 177 9.94 13.25 -14.43
N PRO A 178 9.23 13.01 -13.31
CA PRO A 178 9.74 13.41 -11.99
C PRO A 178 11.01 12.64 -11.64
N ARG A 179 11.80 13.16 -10.70
CA ARG A 179 12.91 12.43 -10.09
C ARG A 179 12.43 11.15 -9.41
N LEU A 180 11.24 11.23 -8.79
CA LEU A 180 10.57 10.11 -8.16
C LEU A 180 9.06 10.36 -8.13
N PHE A 181 8.27 9.37 -8.54
CA PHE A 181 6.87 9.26 -8.18
C PHE A 181 6.76 8.37 -6.94
N LEU A 182 6.43 8.97 -5.79
CA LEU A 182 6.30 8.26 -4.52
C LEU A 182 4.82 8.09 -4.16
N SER A 183 4.31 6.88 -4.34
CA SER A 183 2.95 6.51 -3.95
C SER A 183 2.95 5.96 -2.53
N VAL A 184 2.20 6.59 -1.62
CA VAL A 184 1.92 6.01 -0.30
C VAL A 184 0.59 5.26 -0.39
N ASN A 185 0.59 3.97 -0.03
CA ASN A 185 -0.59 3.09 -0.07
C ASN A 185 -1.31 3.02 -1.44
N PHE A 186 -0.56 3.01 -2.55
CA PHE A 186 -1.09 3.01 -3.92
C PHE A 186 -1.90 4.25 -4.31
N HIS A 187 -1.87 5.34 -3.54
CA HIS A 187 -2.48 6.60 -4.00
C HIS A 187 -1.82 7.08 -5.30
N GLY A 188 -2.62 7.66 -6.18
CA GLY A 188 -2.21 8.07 -7.53
C GLY A 188 -2.09 6.93 -8.54
N LEU A 189 -2.26 5.67 -8.15
CA LEU A 189 -2.23 4.51 -9.06
C LEU A 189 -3.64 3.95 -9.24
N ASP A 190 -4.09 3.84 -10.48
CA ASP A 190 -5.41 3.31 -10.81
C ASP A 190 -5.45 1.77 -10.76
N ALA A 191 -6.67 1.23 -10.74
CA ALA A 191 -6.88 -0.21 -10.60
C ALA A 191 -6.32 -1.06 -11.76
N TYR A 192 -6.19 -0.49 -12.96
CA TYR A 192 -5.80 -1.20 -14.18
C TYR A 192 -4.38 -0.84 -14.64
N GLY A 193 -3.65 -0.03 -13.86
CA GLY A 193 -2.23 0.27 -14.09
C GLY A 193 -1.96 1.20 -15.27
N GLU A 194 -2.95 1.97 -15.72
CA GLU A 194 -2.76 2.99 -16.77
C GLU A 194 -1.77 4.07 -16.34
N ILE A 195 -1.89 4.59 -15.11
CA ILE A 195 -0.99 5.59 -14.56
C ILE A 195 0.43 5.01 -14.43
N GLN A 196 0.55 3.80 -13.90
CA GLN A 196 1.84 3.13 -13.80
C GLN A 196 2.49 2.95 -15.17
N ALA A 197 1.72 2.50 -16.18
CA ALA A 197 2.22 2.34 -17.54
C ALA A 197 2.67 3.67 -18.17
N LEU A 198 1.99 4.78 -17.89
CA LEU A 198 2.42 6.12 -18.33
C LEU A 198 3.73 6.55 -17.68
N LEU A 199 3.88 6.33 -16.37
CA LEU A 199 5.13 6.61 -15.64
C LEU A 199 6.29 5.78 -16.22
N GLU A 200 6.08 4.48 -16.44
CA GLU A 200 7.07 3.60 -17.06
C GLU A 200 7.43 4.04 -18.48
N ALA A 201 6.45 4.42 -19.30
CA ALA A 201 6.67 4.90 -20.66
C ALA A 201 7.39 6.25 -20.71
N ALA A 202 7.23 7.10 -19.70
CA ALA A 202 7.96 8.36 -19.55
C ALA A 202 9.35 8.18 -18.91
N GLY A 203 9.71 6.97 -18.46
CA GLY A 203 10.96 6.71 -17.76
C GLY A 203 10.98 7.24 -16.31
N ALA A 204 9.82 7.53 -15.72
CA ALA A 204 9.71 8.02 -14.35
C ALA A 204 9.96 6.89 -13.33
N PRO A 205 10.88 7.06 -12.37
CA PRO A 205 11.02 6.11 -11.26
C PRO A 205 9.76 6.08 -10.38
N LEU A 206 9.31 4.87 -10.04
CA LEU A 206 8.11 4.63 -9.23
C LEU A 206 8.48 3.84 -7.97
N ALA A 207 8.13 4.38 -6.80
CA ALA A 207 8.12 3.68 -5.53
C ALA A 207 6.71 3.63 -4.95
N VAL A 208 6.34 2.49 -4.35
CA VAL A 208 5.10 2.36 -3.58
C VAL A 208 5.44 2.00 -2.14
N TRP A 209 5.14 2.88 -1.19
CA TRP A 209 5.32 2.63 0.22
C TRP A 209 3.99 2.25 0.88
N CYS A 210 3.85 0.98 1.22
CA CYS A 210 2.74 0.40 1.97
C CYS A 210 2.99 0.63 3.46
N VAL A 211 2.33 1.65 4.02
CA VAL A 211 2.33 1.93 5.46
C VAL A 211 1.22 1.18 6.21
N ASP A 212 0.26 0.64 5.44
CA ASP A 212 -0.77 -0.31 5.91
C ASP A 212 -0.50 -1.73 5.41
N ASN A 213 -1.36 -2.69 5.79
CA ASN A 213 -1.30 -4.08 5.30
C ASN A 213 -1.35 -4.12 3.76
N PRO A 214 -0.29 -4.55 3.06
CA PRO A 214 -0.21 -4.47 1.61
C PRO A 214 -1.27 -5.31 0.90
N PHE A 215 -1.70 -6.43 1.48
CA PHE A 215 -2.74 -7.26 0.85
C PHE A 215 -4.13 -6.63 0.92
N HIS A 216 -4.40 -5.77 1.90
CA HIS A 216 -5.60 -4.95 1.90
C HIS A 216 -5.57 -3.91 0.77
N LEU A 217 -4.42 -3.29 0.55
CA LEU A 217 -4.21 -2.30 -0.51
C LEU A 217 -4.31 -2.91 -1.90
N LEU A 218 -3.69 -4.08 -2.09
CA LEU A 218 -3.69 -4.83 -3.36
C LEU A 218 -5.08 -5.30 -3.78
N THR A 219 -6.08 -5.33 -2.89
CA THR A 219 -7.48 -5.60 -3.29
C THR A 219 -8.03 -4.59 -4.32
N ARG A 220 -7.43 -3.39 -4.42
CA ARG A 220 -7.76 -2.38 -5.44
C ARG A 220 -7.01 -2.57 -6.75
N GLN A 221 -5.92 -3.35 -6.75
CA GLN A 221 -5.10 -3.61 -7.93
C GLN A 221 -5.67 -4.80 -8.70
N LYS A 222 -6.18 -4.50 -9.91
CA LYS A 222 -6.78 -5.46 -10.85
C LYS A 222 -5.87 -5.78 -12.02
N ASN A 223 -4.57 -5.55 -11.83
CA ASN A 223 -3.52 -5.77 -12.80
C ASN A 223 -2.34 -6.54 -12.16
N ARG A 224 -1.40 -7.07 -12.94
CA ARG A 224 -0.10 -7.61 -12.46
C ARG A 224 1.03 -6.59 -12.49
N LEU A 225 0.84 -5.40 -13.07
CA LEU A 225 1.87 -4.38 -13.19
C LEU A 225 2.45 -3.94 -11.84
N TRP A 226 1.65 -3.95 -10.76
CA TRP A 226 2.15 -3.63 -9.42
C TRP A 226 3.36 -4.48 -8.99
N GLN A 227 3.53 -5.70 -9.52
CA GLN A 227 4.68 -6.58 -9.25
C GLN A 227 5.99 -5.98 -9.76
N ARG A 228 5.93 -5.10 -10.77
CA ARG A 228 7.07 -4.40 -11.35
C ARG A 228 7.48 -3.15 -10.57
N ALA A 229 6.66 -2.66 -9.64
CA ALA A 229 7.01 -1.51 -8.81
C ALA A 229 8.02 -1.88 -7.72
N GLU A 230 8.82 -0.90 -7.27
CA GLU A 230 9.61 -1.05 -6.04
C GLU A 230 8.68 -0.88 -4.84
N LEU A 231 8.30 -1.98 -4.19
CA LEU A 231 7.42 -1.95 -3.03
C LEU A 231 8.24 -1.80 -1.75
N PHE A 232 7.86 -0.86 -0.91
CA PHE A 232 8.36 -0.70 0.44
C PHE A 232 7.25 -1.07 1.42
N VAL A 233 7.54 -1.88 2.42
CA VAL A 233 6.58 -2.29 3.45
C VAL A 233 7.07 -1.91 4.84
N THR A 234 6.18 -1.38 5.68
CA THR A 234 6.51 -1.03 7.08
C THR A 234 6.68 -2.24 8.00
N ASP A 235 6.18 -3.39 7.58
CA ASP A 235 6.26 -4.65 8.30
C ASP A 235 6.98 -5.69 7.42
N SER A 236 8.13 -6.15 7.92
CA SER A 236 9.01 -7.09 7.21
C SER A 236 8.37 -8.45 6.95
N TRP A 237 7.32 -8.83 7.70
CA TRP A 237 6.61 -10.09 7.50
C TRP A 237 6.02 -10.21 6.08
N PHE A 238 5.62 -9.09 5.47
CA PHE A 238 5.01 -9.10 4.14
C PHE A 238 6.01 -9.30 3.01
N MET A 239 7.32 -9.19 3.25
CA MET A 239 8.32 -9.29 2.19
C MET A 239 8.26 -10.65 1.47
N GLU A 240 8.29 -11.74 2.24
CA GLU A 240 8.27 -13.09 1.67
C GLU A 240 6.95 -13.41 0.94
N PRO A 241 5.76 -13.19 1.53
CA PRO A 241 4.50 -13.39 0.81
C PRO A 241 4.34 -12.53 -0.46
N LEU A 242 4.87 -11.31 -0.49
CA LEU A 242 4.86 -10.46 -1.68
C LEU A 242 5.85 -10.97 -2.74
N ALA A 243 7.04 -11.41 -2.33
CA ALA A 243 8.02 -12.02 -3.22
C ALA A 243 7.50 -13.32 -3.86
N ALA A 244 6.76 -14.14 -3.10
CA ALA A 244 6.08 -15.33 -3.61
C ALA A 244 5.03 -15.02 -4.69
N LEU A 245 4.50 -13.80 -4.72
CA LEU A 245 3.62 -13.29 -5.78
C LEU A 245 4.37 -12.57 -6.92
N GLY A 246 5.71 -12.63 -6.93
CA GLY A 246 6.55 -12.04 -7.97
C GLY A 246 6.89 -10.57 -7.77
N ALA A 247 6.60 -10.00 -6.60
CA ALA A 247 6.90 -8.59 -6.32
C ALA A 247 8.30 -8.36 -5.76
N ARG A 248 8.83 -7.16 -5.99
CA ARG A 248 10.07 -6.68 -5.35
C ARG A 248 9.72 -5.88 -4.11
N ALA A 249 9.92 -6.48 -2.94
CA ALA A 249 9.56 -5.90 -1.65
C ALA A 249 10.80 -5.59 -0.80
N HIS A 250 10.81 -4.41 -0.19
CA HIS A 250 11.87 -3.91 0.70
C HIS A 250 11.26 -3.53 2.05
N HIS A 251 11.91 -3.90 3.15
CA HIS A 251 11.50 -3.40 4.46
C HIS A 251 11.88 -1.92 4.59
N LEU A 252 10.89 -1.09 4.88
CA LEU A 252 11.05 0.34 5.17
C LEU A 252 10.10 0.72 6.31
N PRO A 253 10.58 0.69 7.56
CA PRO A 253 9.76 1.02 8.71
C PRO A 253 9.39 2.50 8.70
N LEU A 254 8.40 2.87 9.52
CA LEU A 254 8.08 4.26 9.80
C LEU A 254 9.29 5.01 10.40
N ALA A 255 9.11 6.30 10.62
CA ALA A 255 10.15 7.20 11.09
C ALA A 255 9.54 8.38 11.83
N THR A 256 10.38 9.22 12.44
CA THR A 256 9.94 10.47 13.06
C THR A 256 10.28 11.68 12.18
N ASP A 257 9.51 12.76 12.35
CA ASP A 257 9.90 14.11 11.95
C ASP A 257 10.38 14.87 13.21
N PRO A 258 11.71 15.10 13.36
CA PRO A 258 12.27 15.76 14.53
C PRO A 258 11.79 17.20 14.74
N GLU A 259 11.34 17.89 13.68
CA GLU A 259 10.81 19.25 13.82
C GLU A 259 9.40 19.21 14.42
N PHE A 260 8.57 18.26 13.97
CA PHE A 260 7.20 18.14 14.45
C PHE A 260 7.14 17.58 15.89
N PHE A 261 7.97 16.57 16.19
CA PHE A 261 8.08 15.98 17.52
C PHE A 261 9.28 16.49 18.30
N ALA A 262 9.65 17.77 18.22
CA ALA A 262 10.73 18.29 19.05
C ALA A 262 10.41 18.17 20.56
N ALA A 263 11.41 17.80 21.38
CA ALA A 263 11.23 17.78 22.84
C ALA A 263 11.09 19.18 23.39
N ARG A 264 10.25 19.30 24.42
CA ARG A 264 9.97 20.57 25.11
C ARG A 264 9.92 20.32 26.62
N GLY A 265 11.10 20.24 27.22
CA GLY A 265 11.26 20.03 28.67
C GLY A 265 11.46 18.58 29.10
N PRO A 266 11.57 18.35 30.43
CA PRO A 266 11.78 17.02 30.99
C PRO A 266 10.54 16.13 30.85
N CYS A 267 10.75 14.82 30.87
CA CYS A 267 9.64 13.85 30.95
C CYS A 267 8.98 13.95 32.34
N PRO A 268 7.64 13.96 32.44
CA PRO A 268 6.97 14.01 33.73
C PRO A 268 7.34 12.82 34.64
N GLU A 269 7.40 13.11 35.94
CA GLU A 269 7.50 12.11 37.01
C GLU A 269 6.11 11.52 37.33
N GLY A 270 6.10 10.43 38.11
CA GLY A 270 4.89 9.72 38.52
C GLY A 270 4.66 8.42 37.77
N ASP A 271 3.53 7.78 38.05
CA ASP A 271 3.16 6.42 37.62
C ASP A 271 1.94 6.37 36.68
N GLY A 272 1.43 7.53 36.27
CA GLY A 272 0.35 7.63 35.28
C GLY A 272 0.80 7.17 33.90
N ILE A 273 -0.07 6.44 33.20
CA ILE A 273 0.19 5.94 31.85
C ILE A 273 -0.91 6.34 30.87
N CYS A 274 -0.51 6.72 29.65
CA CYS A 274 -1.42 7.11 28.58
C CYS A 274 -1.39 6.12 27.41
N PHE A 275 -2.56 5.66 26.96
CA PHE A 275 -2.71 4.95 25.69
C PHE A 275 -3.49 5.83 24.71
N VAL A 276 -2.87 6.21 23.59
CA VAL A 276 -3.54 6.94 22.52
C VAL A 276 -3.89 5.97 21.41
N GLY A 277 -5.16 5.64 21.19
CA GLY A 277 -5.54 4.67 20.16
C GLY A 277 -7.05 4.47 20.04
N ARG A 278 -7.49 4.06 18.85
CA ARG A 278 -8.89 3.74 18.56
C ARG A 278 -9.15 2.24 18.67
N THR A 279 -10.41 1.87 18.88
CA THR A 279 -10.90 0.48 18.85
C THR A 279 -10.95 -0.10 17.44
N GLY A 280 -10.84 0.73 16.40
CA GLY A 280 -10.72 0.34 15.00
C GLY A 280 -10.32 1.51 14.12
N PHE A 281 -9.85 1.22 12.91
CA PHE A 281 -9.52 2.25 11.92
C PHE A 281 -10.79 2.87 11.30
N PRO A 282 -10.72 4.10 10.75
CA PRO A 282 -11.85 4.74 10.09
C PRO A 282 -12.48 3.88 8.99
N GLN A 283 -13.80 3.80 8.94
CA GLN A 283 -14.55 2.99 7.95
C GLN A 283 -14.28 1.47 8.03
N ARG A 284 -13.74 0.96 9.14
CA ARG A 284 -13.52 -0.49 9.37
C ARG A 284 -14.73 -1.34 8.98
N ASP A 285 -15.91 -0.99 9.47
CA ASP A 285 -17.13 -1.79 9.24
C ASP A 285 -17.53 -1.81 7.77
N ARG A 286 -17.32 -0.72 7.03
CA ARG A 286 -17.50 -0.68 5.58
C ARG A 286 -16.44 -1.53 4.86
N PHE A 287 -15.19 -1.49 5.31
CA PHE A 287 -14.09 -2.24 4.71
C PHE A 287 -14.29 -3.76 4.84
N PHE A 288 -14.79 -4.21 5.99
CA PHE A 288 -15.05 -5.62 6.30
C PHE A 288 -16.52 -6.04 6.18
N ALA A 289 -17.38 -5.24 5.54
CA ALA A 289 -18.84 -5.47 5.52
C ALA A 289 -19.27 -6.85 4.99
N ALA A 290 -18.49 -7.42 4.07
CA ALA A 290 -18.73 -8.75 3.49
C ALA A 290 -17.87 -9.87 4.11
N CYS A 291 -17.13 -9.58 5.19
CA CYS A 291 -16.25 -10.52 5.85
C CYS A 291 -16.98 -11.20 7.01
N SER A 292 -16.82 -12.51 7.11
CA SER A 292 -17.18 -13.30 8.28
C SER A 292 -15.98 -14.17 8.65
N VAL A 293 -15.90 -14.58 9.91
CA VAL A 293 -14.86 -15.48 10.42
C VAL A 293 -15.55 -16.69 11.07
N PRO A 294 -15.12 -17.93 10.79
CA PRO A 294 -15.64 -19.11 11.47
C PRO A 294 -15.45 -19.01 12.99
N GLU A 295 -16.51 -19.32 13.73
CA GLU A 295 -16.51 -19.25 15.21
C GLU A 295 -15.47 -20.19 15.83
N SER A 296 -15.20 -21.34 15.21
CA SER A 296 -14.14 -22.25 15.64
C SER A 296 -12.75 -21.61 15.59
N LEU A 297 -12.44 -20.89 14.50
CA LEU A 297 -11.16 -20.20 14.35
C LEU A 297 -11.04 -19.00 15.30
N LEU A 298 -12.15 -18.29 15.56
CA LEU A 298 -12.16 -17.20 16.52
C LEU A 298 -11.81 -17.69 17.93
N ARG A 299 -12.46 -18.77 18.39
CA ARG A 299 -12.17 -19.38 19.69
C ARG A 299 -10.73 -19.88 19.79
N GLU A 300 -10.19 -20.43 18.71
CA GLU A 300 -8.78 -20.83 18.67
C GLU A 300 -7.86 -19.60 18.82
N ALA A 301 -8.15 -18.51 18.11
CA ALA A 301 -7.38 -17.27 18.18
C ALA A 301 -7.43 -16.64 19.58
N GLU A 302 -8.58 -16.68 20.25
CA GLU A 302 -8.77 -16.15 21.61
C GLU A 302 -8.01 -16.95 22.68
N ALA A 303 -7.77 -18.24 22.43
CA ALA A 303 -7.00 -19.11 23.32
C ALA A 303 -5.48 -18.90 23.21
N LEU A 304 -5.00 -18.17 22.20
CA LEU A 304 -3.57 -17.95 22.01
C LEU A 304 -3.00 -16.93 23.01
N PRO A 305 -1.78 -17.16 23.53
CA PRO A 305 -1.10 -16.23 24.40
C PRO A 305 -0.63 -14.99 23.63
N GLY A 306 -0.47 -13.88 24.37
CA GLY A 306 0.08 -12.64 23.86
C GLY A 306 -0.49 -12.19 22.52
N ARG A 307 0.39 -12.11 21.52
CA ARG A 307 0.15 -11.53 20.19
C ARG A 307 0.15 -12.55 19.06
N LEU A 308 0.09 -13.85 19.36
CA LEU A 308 0.24 -14.91 18.36
C LEU A 308 -0.89 -14.94 17.32
N ALA A 309 -2.08 -14.42 17.66
CA ALA A 309 -3.22 -14.31 16.74
C ALA A 309 -3.09 -13.18 15.69
N HIS A 310 -1.89 -12.97 15.14
CA HIS A 310 -1.62 -11.96 14.12
C HIS A 310 -2.03 -12.41 12.71
N PHE A 311 -2.01 -11.48 11.74
CA PHE A 311 -2.40 -11.72 10.34
C PHE A 311 -1.76 -12.98 9.75
N GLY A 312 -0.47 -13.21 10.00
CA GLY A 312 0.20 -14.43 9.54
C GLY A 312 -0.35 -15.73 10.11
N TRP A 313 -0.68 -15.79 11.40
CA TRP A 313 -1.34 -16.95 11.99
C TRP A 313 -2.72 -17.17 11.35
N TRP A 314 -3.50 -16.11 11.17
CA TRP A 314 -4.80 -16.19 10.50
C TRP A 314 -4.68 -16.68 9.06
N ARG A 315 -3.65 -16.25 8.32
CA ARG A 315 -3.34 -16.77 6.98
C ARG A 315 -3.03 -18.26 7.05
N ASP A 316 -2.18 -18.69 7.97
CA ASP A 316 -1.74 -20.09 8.04
C ASP A 316 -2.88 -21.03 8.42
N ARG A 317 -3.77 -20.59 9.32
CA ARG A 317 -4.96 -21.34 9.70
C ARG A 317 -6.08 -21.28 8.67
N TRP A 318 -6.05 -20.30 7.77
CA TRP A 318 -7.07 -20.09 6.76
C TRP A 318 -6.49 -20.00 5.34
N ALA A 319 -5.65 -20.99 5.01
CA ALA A 319 -4.82 -21.01 3.81
C ALA A 319 -5.59 -21.15 2.47
N ASP A 320 -6.87 -21.53 2.49
CA ASP A 320 -7.73 -21.61 1.30
C ASP A 320 -8.11 -20.21 0.74
N ARG A 321 -7.81 -19.14 1.49
CA ARG A 321 -8.04 -17.76 1.06
C ARG A 321 -6.78 -17.21 0.39
N PRO A 322 -6.81 -16.91 -0.93
CA PRO A 322 -5.66 -16.29 -1.58
C PRO A 322 -5.42 -14.89 -1.01
N LEU A 323 -4.14 -14.53 -0.86
CA LEU A 323 -3.69 -13.19 -0.44
C LEU A 323 -3.97 -12.14 -1.52
N TRP A 324 -3.90 -12.57 -2.79
CA TRP A 324 -4.27 -11.82 -3.99
C TRP A 324 -4.40 -12.83 -5.15
N PRO A 325 -5.26 -12.61 -6.16
CA PRO A 325 -6.16 -11.47 -6.38
C PRO A 325 -7.50 -11.57 -5.63
N GLY A 326 -8.22 -10.45 -5.59
CA GLY A 326 -9.58 -10.36 -5.04
C GLY A 326 -9.66 -9.84 -3.60
N ASN A 327 -10.83 -10.01 -2.98
CA ASN A 327 -11.16 -9.45 -1.67
C ASN A 327 -11.14 -10.49 -0.53
N SER A 328 -10.90 -11.77 -0.82
CA SER A 328 -10.94 -12.87 0.17
C SER A 328 -9.98 -12.65 1.33
N VAL A 329 -8.82 -12.05 1.07
CA VAL A 329 -7.81 -11.72 2.09
C VAL A 329 -8.35 -10.81 3.20
N ARG A 330 -9.41 -10.03 2.93
CA ARG A 330 -10.04 -9.17 3.95
C ARG A 330 -10.64 -9.99 5.10
N SER A 331 -11.05 -11.23 4.90
CA SER A 331 -11.52 -12.10 6.00
C SER A 331 -10.38 -12.50 6.94
N ILE A 332 -9.17 -12.73 6.41
CA ILE A 332 -7.95 -12.95 7.21
C ILE A 332 -7.66 -11.71 8.05
N GLY A 333 -7.67 -10.54 7.39
CA GLY A 333 -7.51 -9.25 8.07
C GLY A 333 -8.57 -8.98 9.13
N PHE A 334 -9.82 -9.36 8.87
CA PHE A 334 -10.91 -9.18 9.82
C PHE A 334 -10.70 -10.02 11.08
N GLY A 335 -10.26 -11.27 10.95
CA GLY A 335 -9.85 -12.11 12.08
C GLY A 335 -8.77 -11.45 12.93
N ALA A 336 -7.67 -11.02 12.28
CA ALA A 336 -6.56 -10.36 12.95
C ALA A 336 -6.95 -9.02 13.62
N GLU A 337 -7.86 -8.24 13.02
CA GLU A 337 -8.40 -7.02 13.63
C GLU A 337 -9.21 -7.32 14.90
N ARG A 338 -10.05 -8.37 14.90
CA ARG A 338 -10.78 -8.80 16.11
C ARG A 338 -9.81 -9.24 17.21
N SER A 339 -8.80 -10.05 16.88
CA SER A 339 -7.73 -10.41 17.81
C SER A 339 -6.99 -9.18 18.34
N SER A 340 -6.77 -8.17 17.49
CA SER A 340 -6.08 -6.94 17.89
C SER A 340 -6.86 -6.15 18.94
N VAL A 341 -8.19 -6.11 18.84
CA VAL A 341 -9.05 -5.46 19.84
C VAL A 341 -9.01 -6.23 21.16
N GLY A 342 -9.12 -7.56 21.11
CA GLY A 342 -9.02 -8.42 22.30
C GLY A 342 -7.71 -8.25 23.05
N TRP A 343 -6.57 -8.24 22.34
CA TRP A 343 -5.25 -8.02 22.94
C TRP A 343 -5.16 -6.66 23.63
N ARG A 344 -5.63 -5.59 22.97
CA ARG A 344 -5.61 -4.25 23.56
C ARG A 344 -6.47 -4.17 24.80
N GLU A 345 -7.68 -4.70 24.74
CA GLU A 345 -8.59 -4.71 25.88
C GLU A 345 -7.98 -5.45 27.07
N ARG A 346 -7.39 -6.63 26.86
CA ARG A 346 -6.69 -7.40 27.91
C ARG A 346 -5.60 -6.58 28.59
N CYS A 347 -4.71 -5.96 27.81
CA CYS A 347 -3.62 -5.13 28.35
C CYS A 347 -4.15 -3.91 29.12
N LEU A 348 -5.10 -3.17 28.53
CA LEU A 348 -5.61 -1.93 29.11
C LEU A 348 -6.41 -2.19 30.39
N ARG A 349 -7.22 -3.26 30.44
CA ARG A 349 -7.95 -3.63 31.66
C ARG A 349 -7.00 -4.04 32.79
N HIS A 350 -5.93 -4.77 32.49
CA HIS A 350 -4.94 -5.17 33.48
C HIS A 350 -4.21 -3.94 34.06
N LEU A 351 -3.80 -3.00 33.21
CA LEU A 351 -3.18 -1.74 33.64
C LEU A 351 -4.15 -0.87 34.46
N ALA A 352 -5.37 -0.67 33.96
CA ALA A 352 -6.38 0.17 34.61
C ALA A 352 -6.84 -0.35 35.98
N ALA A 353 -6.56 -1.62 36.30
CA ALA A 353 -6.84 -2.19 37.63
C ALA A 353 -5.77 -1.82 38.67
N GLN A 354 -4.61 -1.30 38.25
CA GLN A 354 -3.43 -1.15 39.12
C GLN A 354 -2.79 0.22 39.09
N VAL A 355 -3.01 1.03 38.05
CA VAL A 355 -2.43 2.36 37.87
C VAL A 355 -3.43 3.33 37.23
N ASP A 356 -3.18 4.64 37.32
CA ASP A 356 -3.99 5.65 36.61
C ASP A 356 -3.75 5.56 35.09
N LEU A 357 -4.69 4.90 34.40
CA LEU A 357 -4.69 4.78 32.95
C LEU A 357 -5.57 5.86 32.32
N THR A 358 -4.96 6.69 31.48
CA THR A 358 -5.70 7.55 30.54
C THR A 358 -5.72 6.92 29.16
N ILE A 359 -6.91 6.83 28.56
CA ILE A 359 -7.10 6.44 27.16
C ILE A 359 -7.51 7.68 26.36
N VAL A 360 -6.78 7.99 25.29
CA VAL A 360 -7.14 9.03 24.31
C VAL A 360 -7.63 8.30 23.06
N GLY A 361 -8.96 8.22 22.89
CA GLY A 361 -9.55 7.31 21.90
C GLY A 361 -11.04 7.53 21.67
N ASP A 362 -11.63 6.67 20.85
CA ASP A 362 -13.08 6.72 20.59
C ASP A 362 -13.93 6.26 21.79
N ALA A 363 -15.21 6.60 21.75
CA ALA A 363 -16.15 6.36 22.85
C ALA A 363 -16.32 4.88 23.20
N ALA A 364 -16.06 3.95 22.28
CA ALA A 364 -16.24 2.52 22.53
C ALA A 364 -15.26 1.97 23.58
N TRP A 365 -14.19 2.71 23.93
CA TRP A 365 -13.32 2.36 25.05
C TRP A 365 -14.03 2.46 26.41
N LYS A 366 -15.06 3.30 26.54
CA LYS A 366 -15.79 3.47 27.81
C LYS A 366 -16.41 2.16 28.28
N ASP A 367 -16.96 1.38 27.36
CA ASP A 367 -17.61 0.11 27.67
C ASP A 367 -16.59 -1.03 27.83
N ARG A 368 -15.45 -0.95 27.15
CA ARG A 368 -14.38 -1.98 27.16
C ARG A 368 -13.45 -1.86 28.37
N VAL A 369 -13.14 -0.65 28.80
CA VAL A 369 -12.23 -0.36 29.92
C VAL A 369 -12.83 0.72 30.84
N PRO A 370 -13.91 0.40 31.59
CA PRO A 370 -14.67 1.41 32.34
C PRO A 370 -13.87 2.12 33.46
N SER A 371 -12.81 1.50 33.98
CA SER A 371 -11.95 2.06 35.02
C SER A 371 -10.93 3.08 34.51
N ALA A 372 -10.73 3.18 33.19
CA ALA A 372 -9.78 4.13 32.61
C ALA A 372 -10.40 5.52 32.42
N ARG A 373 -9.59 6.57 32.56
CA ARG A 373 -9.97 7.93 32.20
C ARG A 373 -10.01 8.06 30.67
N LEU A 374 -11.18 8.30 30.10
CA LEU A 374 -11.33 8.49 28.66
C LEU A 374 -11.26 9.98 28.26
N LYS A 375 -10.34 10.31 27.35
CA LYS A 375 -10.29 11.57 26.59
C LYS A 375 -10.70 11.35 25.13
N LYS A 376 -11.20 12.40 24.49
CA LYS A 376 -11.55 12.39 23.06
C LYS A 376 -10.32 12.10 22.18
N PRO A 377 -10.51 11.56 20.96
CA PRO A 377 -9.41 11.40 20.02
C PRO A 377 -8.69 12.73 19.77
N VAL A 378 -7.36 12.68 19.71
CA VAL A 378 -6.52 13.82 19.38
C VAL A 378 -6.03 13.71 17.93
N ASP A 379 -5.88 14.86 17.28
CA ASP A 379 -5.28 14.93 15.94
C ASP A 379 -3.75 14.76 16.01
N TYR A 380 -3.21 14.08 15.01
CA TYR A 380 -1.78 13.77 14.92
C TYR A 380 -0.93 15.04 14.87
N TYR A 381 -1.33 16.03 14.07
CA TYR A 381 -0.56 17.26 13.85
C TYR A 381 -0.87 18.37 14.86
N ALA A 382 -2.08 18.38 15.43
CA ALA A 382 -2.49 19.49 16.29
C ALA A 382 -2.17 19.31 17.77
N GLY A 383 -2.18 18.08 18.31
CA GLY A 383 -2.11 17.90 19.76
C GLY A 383 -1.48 16.60 20.27
N LEU A 384 -1.16 15.66 19.40
CA LEU A 384 -0.63 14.36 19.83
C LEU A 384 0.70 14.48 20.60
N ALA A 385 1.62 15.33 20.12
CA ALA A 385 2.90 15.57 20.79
C ALA A 385 2.72 16.19 22.19
N ASP A 386 1.71 17.05 22.39
CA ASP A 386 1.40 17.61 23.70
C ASP A 386 0.83 16.56 24.66
N GLU A 387 -0.05 15.67 24.18
CA GLU A 387 -0.55 14.55 24.99
C GLU A 387 0.59 13.62 25.42
N TYR A 388 1.53 13.32 24.52
CA TYR A 388 2.72 12.51 24.84
C TYR A 388 3.63 13.18 25.87
N ARG A 389 3.88 14.48 25.74
CA ARG A 389 4.73 15.23 26.68
C ARG A 389 4.13 15.36 28.09
N ARG A 390 2.81 15.28 28.22
CA ARG A 390 2.11 15.39 29.52
C ARG A 390 2.03 14.07 30.29
N ALA A 391 2.27 12.94 29.62
CA ALA A 391 2.17 11.63 30.23
C ALA A 391 3.54 11.18 30.81
N PRO A 392 3.61 10.73 32.08
CA PRO A 392 4.82 10.12 32.61
C PRO A 392 5.24 8.89 31.80
N PHE A 393 4.27 8.07 31.39
CA PHE A 393 4.48 6.92 30.51
C PHE A 393 3.45 6.91 29.39
N SER A 394 3.86 6.45 28.20
CA SER A 394 2.96 6.15 27.09
C SER A 394 3.02 4.67 26.76
N LEU A 395 1.85 4.08 26.52
CA LEU A 395 1.71 2.69 26.13
C LEU A 395 1.56 2.57 24.61
N ASN A 396 2.34 1.67 24.01
CA ASN A 396 2.12 1.19 22.66
C ASN A 396 1.56 -0.23 22.68
N LEU A 397 0.51 -0.44 21.87
CA LEU A 397 -0.07 -1.75 21.59
C LEU A 397 -0.24 -1.89 20.08
N THR A 398 0.62 -2.71 19.48
CA THR A 398 0.77 -2.83 18.04
C THR A 398 -0.42 -3.56 17.43
N SER A 399 -0.86 -3.17 16.22
CA SER A 399 -1.94 -3.89 15.53
C SER A 399 -1.54 -5.31 15.17
N LEU A 400 -2.44 -6.28 15.36
CA LEU A 400 -2.23 -7.66 14.91
C LEU A 400 -2.45 -7.84 13.40
N LEU A 401 -2.92 -6.80 12.71
CA LEU A 401 -2.91 -6.74 11.23
C LEU A 401 -1.51 -6.71 10.63
N LEU A 402 -0.51 -6.33 11.42
CA LEU A 402 0.90 -6.21 11.05
C LEU A 402 1.72 -7.13 11.99
N PRO A 403 2.03 -8.37 11.58
CA PRO A 403 2.75 -9.34 12.42
C PRO A 403 4.06 -8.84 13.02
N HIS A 404 4.92 -8.18 12.23
CA HIS A 404 6.17 -7.57 12.71
C HIS A 404 6.09 -6.04 12.73
N GLY A 405 4.88 -5.48 12.69
CA GLY A 405 4.67 -4.05 12.54
C GLY A 405 5.24 -3.24 13.69
N LEU A 406 5.71 -2.04 13.38
CA LEU A 406 5.98 -0.99 14.36
C LEU A 406 4.99 0.16 14.13
N THR A 407 4.43 0.68 15.22
CA THR A 407 3.61 1.89 15.14
C THR A 407 4.47 3.15 15.11
N GLN A 408 3.86 4.25 14.68
CA GLN A 408 4.45 5.59 14.71
C GLN A 408 5.01 5.99 16.10
N ARG A 409 4.43 5.46 17.20
CA ARG A 409 4.89 5.73 18.58
C ARG A 409 6.30 5.24 18.87
N HIS A 410 6.76 4.17 18.21
CA HIS A 410 8.14 3.68 18.38
C HIS A 410 9.19 4.67 17.90
N PHE A 411 8.78 5.68 17.13
CA PHE A 411 9.65 6.71 16.58
C PHE A 411 9.38 8.05 17.27
N ASP A 412 8.13 8.51 17.25
CA ASP A 412 7.79 9.86 17.70
C ASP A 412 7.91 10.08 19.21
N MET A 413 7.61 9.05 20.02
CA MET A 413 7.60 9.18 21.49
C MET A 413 8.97 9.61 22.02
N TRP A 414 10.03 9.02 21.48
CA TRP A 414 11.40 9.31 21.90
C TRP A 414 11.85 10.68 21.39
N ALA A 415 11.47 11.03 20.15
CA ALA A 415 11.74 12.34 19.58
C ALA A 415 11.08 13.47 20.36
N CYS A 416 9.87 13.29 20.88
CA CYS A 416 9.17 14.29 21.69
C CYS A 416 9.60 14.34 23.17
N GLY A 417 10.52 13.47 23.57
CA GLY A 417 11.03 13.40 24.95
C GLY A 417 10.09 12.71 25.92
N GLY A 418 9.14 11.90 25.43
CA GLY A 418 8.33 11.03 26.27
C GLY A 418 9.04 9.73 26.63
N PHE A 419 8.31 8.81 27.28
CA PHE A 419 8.80 7.48 27.63
C PHE A 419 7.78 6.43 27.18
N LEU A 420 8.21 5.49 26.35
CA LEU A 420 7.34 4.46 25.77
C LEU A 420 7.53 3.11 26.47
N LEU A 421 6.43 2.47 26.85
CA LEU A 421 6.35 1.03 27.10
C LEU A 421 5.61 0.39 25.93
N THR A 422 6.09 -0.75 25.44
CA THR A 422 5.51 -1.38 24.23
C THR A 422 5.31 -2.86 24.40
N ASP A 423 4.28 -3.39 23.76
CA ASP A 423 4.19 -4.82 23.56
C ASP A 423 5.32 -5.33 22.64
N ALA A 424 5.78 -6.54 22.92
CA ALA A 424 6.83 -7.20 22.16
C ALA A 424 6.33 -7.58 20.75
N THR A 425 7.11 -7.23 19.74
CA THR A 425 6.87 -7.64 18.36
C THR A 425 8.21 -7.98 17.71
N PRO A 426 8.27 -8.96 16.78
CA PRO A 426 9.49 -9.25 16.05
C PRO A 426 10.09 -8.01 15.35
N GLY A 427 9.27 -7.01 15.02
CA GLY A 427 9.74 -5.74 14.44
C GLY A 427 10.71 -4.95 15.32
N LEU A 428 10.69 -5.15 16.64
CA LEU A 428 11.60 -4.46 17.58
C LEU A 428 13.07 -4.85 17.37
N THR A 429 13.35 -5.95 16.66
CA THR A 429 14.72 -6.32 16.24
C THR A 429 15.39 -5.27 15.35
N LEU A 430 14.62 -4.29 14.86
CA LEU A 430 15.15 -3.09 14.22
C LEU A 430 16.03 -2.23 15.14
N PHE A 431 15.81 -2.28 16.46
CA PHE A 431 16.47 -1.46 17.45
C PHE A 431 17.47 -2.29 18.28
N PRO A 432 18.42 -1.64 18.98
CA PRO A 432 19.40 -2.34 19.81
C PRO A 432 18.71 -3.20 20.88
N PRO A 433 19.09 -4.48 21.02
CA PRO A 433 18.38 -5.41 21.90
C PRO A 433 18.40 -5.00 23.37
N GLU A 434 19.45 -4.32 23.83
CA GLU A 434 19.56 -3.77 25.17
C GLU A 434 18.52 -2.68 25.44
N LEU A 435 18.22 -1.83 24.47
CA LEU A 435 17.20 -0.79 24.61
C LEU A 435 15.79 -1.38 24.57
N VAL A 436 15.58 -2.38 23.71
CA VAL A 436 14.29 -3.08 23.57
C VAL A 436 13.89 -3.78 24.87
N ARG A 437 14.81 -4.56 25.47
CA ARG A 437 14.55 -5.31 26.72
C ARG A 437 14.08 -4.42 27.87
N GLU A 438 14.52 -3.16 27.90
CA GLU A 438 14.14 -2.22 28.95
C GLU A 438 12.68 -1.79 28.88
N VAL A 439 12.05 -1.82 27.70
CA VAL A 439 10.75 -1.16 27.46
C VAL A 439 9.67 -2.09 26.92
N SER A 440 10.03 -3.30 26.50
CA SER A 440 9.12 -4.26 25.89
C SER A 440 8.52 -5.26 26.89
N PHE A 441 7.26 -5.61 26.72
CA PHE A 441 6.58 -6.68 27.48
C PHE A 441 5.85 -7.66 26.58
N GLU A 442 5.76 -8.92 26.98
CA GLU A 442 5.01 -9.98 26.30
C GLU A 442 3.63 -10.18 26.92
N GLU A 443 3.51 -10.00 28.24
CA GLU A 443 2.27 -10.18 29.00
C GLU A 443 1.87 -8.91 29.77
N PRO A 444 0.56 -8.67 30.01
CA PRO A 444 0.07 -7.45 30.67
C PRO A 444 0.71 -7.16 32.04
N GLU A 445 1.00 -8.19 32.83
CA GLU A 445 1.62 -8.11 34.17
C GLU A 445 3.01 -7.48 34.11
N GLN A 446 3.76 -7.76 33.03
CA GLN A 446 5.09 -7.22 32.83
C GLN A 446 5.04 -5.72 32.53
N ALA A 447 4.02 -5.22 31.84
CA ALA A 447 3.85 -3.78 31.58
C ALA A 447 3.73 -2.99 32.89
N VAL A 448 2.97 -3.51 33.87
CA VAL A 448 2.83 -2.90 35.21
C VAL A 448 4.18 -2.93 35.95
N SER A 449 4.88 -4.05 35.87
CA SER A 449 6.19 -4.24 36.52
C SER A 449 7.23 -3.27 35.97
N LEU A 450 7.28 -3.08 34.64
CA LEU A 450 8.14 -2.09 33.98
C LEU A 450 7.81 -0.67 34.43
N LEU A 451 6.52 -0.31 34.42
CA LEU A 451 6.08 1.01 34.87
C LEU A 451 6.54 1.30 36.30
N ARG A 452 6.30 0.39 37.25
CA ARG A 452 6.71 0.55 38.65
C ARG A 452 8.23 0.65 38.80
N ARG A 453 9.00 -0.12 38.03
CA ARG A 453 10.47 -0.07 38.02
C ARG A 453 10.99 1.32 37.65
N PHE A 454 10.46 1.91 36.58
CA PHE A 454 10.90 3.24 36.12
C PHE A 454 10.31 4.37 36.97
N ALA A 455 9.07 4.25 37.45
CA ALA A 455 8.47 5.23 38.36
C ALA A 455 9.26 5.31 39.68
N GLY A 456 9.75 4.17 40.19
CA GLY A 456 10.62 4.10 41.37
C GLY A 456 12.10 4.45 41.12
N ASN A 457 12.51 4.66 39.86
CA ASN A 457 13.89 4.98 39.51
C ASN A 457 13.96 6.05 38.38
N PRO A 458 13.75 7.33 38.72
CA PRO A 458 13.75 8.43 37.75
C PRO A 458 15.05 8.58 36.96
N ARG A 459 16.20 8.26 37.57
CA ARG A 459 17.51 8.31 36.91
C ARG A 459 17.60 7.26 35.80
N LEU A 460 17.25 6.02 36.10
CA LEU A 460 17.22 4.94 35.10
C LEU A 460 16.24 5.27 33.96
N LYS A 461 15.08 5.86 34.29
CA LYS A 461 14.11 6.32 33.29
C LYS A 461 14.72 7.37 32.35
N GLU A 462 15.45 8.34 32.90
CA GLU A 462 16.11 9.37 32.09
C GLU A 462 17.24 8.82 31.20
N ASP A 463 18.06 7.92 31.76
CA ASP A 463 19.16 7.28 31.03
C ASP A 463 18.63 6.49 29.82
N VAL A 464 17.62 5.64 30.03
CA VAL A 464 16.96 4.86 28.95
C VAL A 464 16.29 5.77 27.93
N ARG A 465 15.59 6.82 28.38
CA ARG A 465 14.95 7.81 27.50
C ARG A 465 15.95 8.48 26.58
N THR A 466 17.08 8.91 27.13
CA THR A 466 18.13 9.62 26.40
C THR A 466 18.74 8.72 25.34
N ALA A 467 19.10 7.48 25.70
CA ALA A 467 19.65 6.51 24.76
C ALA A 467 18.68 6.20 23.60
N TRP A 468 17.40 6.01 23.89
CA TRP A 468 16.38 5.83 22.85
C TRP A 468 16.23 7.05 21.93
N ARG A 469 16.20 8.26 22.52
CA ARG A 469 16.10 9.50 21.76
C ARG A 469 17.27 9.66 20.78
N GLU A 470 18.49 9.47 21.26
CA GLU A 470 19.71 9.56 20.45
C GLU A 470 19.67 8.57 19.29
N HIS A 471 19.30 7.31 19.58
CA HIS A 471 19.18 6.26 18.57
C HIS A 471 18.16 6.60 17.48
N ILE A 472 16.97 7.06 17.86
CA ILE A 472 15.91 7.42 16.91
C ILE A 472 16.31 8.60 16.03
N LEU A 473 16.87 9.66 16.62
CA LEU A 473 17.26 10.86 15.87
C LEU A 473 18.43 10.60 14.91
N ALA A 474 19.32 9.65 15.22
CA ALA A 474 20.44 9.29 14.35
C ALA A 474 20.01 8.48 13.11
N GLY A 475 19.08 7.52 13.28
CA GLY A 475 18.81 6.49 12.27
C GLY A 475 17.36 6.42 11.73
N HIS A 476 16.38 7.03 12.40
CA HIS A 476 14.97 6.77 12.14
C HIS A 476 14.15 8.03 11.83
N THR A 477 14.66 8.88 10.92
CA THR A 477 13.96 10.06 10.41
C THR A 477 13.39 9.86 9.00
N TYR A 478 12.36 10.62 8.62
CA TYR A 478 11.80 10.55 7.26
C TYR A 478 12.80 10.94 6.16
N VAL A 479 13.81 11.75 6.48
CA VAL A 479 14.96 12.02 5.59
C VAL A 479 15.67 10.71 5.24
N ARG A 480 16.02 9.90 6.26
CA ARG A 480 16.64 8.58 6.04
C ARG A 480 15.77 7.64 5.21
N ARG A 481 14.45 7.69 5.39
CA ARG A 481 13.52 6.87 4.60
C ARG A 481 13.50 7.29 3.14
N LEU A 482 13.47 8.60 2.88
CA LEU A 482 13.47 9.12 1.52
C LEU A 482 14.81 8.87 0.81
N GLU A 483 15.94 9.04 1.50
CA GLU A 483 17.28 8.64 1.01
C GLU A 483 17.29 7.17 0.55
N ARG A 484 16.76 6.27 1.38
CA ARG A 484 16.69 4.85 1.07
C ARG A 484 15.79 4.54 -0.13
N ILE A 485 14.64 5.20 -0.24
CA ILE A 485 13.76 5.04 -1.40
C ILE A 485 14.48 5.47 -2.69
N LEU A 486 15.12 6.64 -2.66
CA LEU A 486 15.86 7.19 -3.81
C LEU A 486 17.03 6.27 -4.22
N GLU A 487 17.76 5.73 -3.26
CA GLU A 487 18.86 4.78 -3.50
C GLU A 487 18.36 3.50 -4.22
N VAL A 488 17.31 2.87 -3.70
CA VAL A 488 16.76 1.63 -4.24
C VAL A 488 16.18 1.85 -5.64
N THR A 489 15.41 2.92 -5.82
CA THR A 489 14.80 3.26 -7.12
C THR A 489 15.83 3.65 -8.18
N ALA A 490 16.89 4.35 -7.81
CA ALA A 490 17.99 4.65 -8.72
C ALA A 490 18.72 3.38 -9.17
N LYS A 491 18.99 2.44 -8.25
CA LYS A 491 19.58 1.13 -8.57
C LYS A 491 18.69 0.33 -9.53
N ALA A 492 17.39 0.30 -9.26
CA ALA A 492 16.42 -0.39 -10.12
C ALA A 492 16.32 0.21 -11.53
N ALA A 493 16.44 1.54 -11.66
CA ALA A 493 16.44 2.21 -12.96
C ALA A 493 17.70 1.93 -13.79
N ALA A 494 18.83 1.62 -13.14
CA ALA A 494 20.09 1.28 -13.81
C ALA A 494 20.17 -0.17 -14.30
N MET A 495 19.25 -1.05 -13.87
CA MET A 495 19.20 -2.44 -14.34
C MET A 495 18.44 -2.54 -15.67
N PRO A 496 18.90 -3.35 -16.65
CA PRO A 496 18.13 -3.62 -17.85
C PRO A 496 16.80 -4.29 -17.48
N ARG A 497 15.69 -3.76 -18.01
CA ARG A 497 14.31 -4.20 -17.76
C ARG A 497 13.86 -5.32 -18.69
#